data_AF-A0A327KC59-F1
#
_entry.id   AF-A0A327KC59-F1
#
_cell.length_a   1.000
_cell.length_b   1.000
_cell.length_c   1.000
_cell.angle_alpha   90.00
_cell.angle_beta   90.00
_cell.angle_gamma   90.00
#
_symmetry.space_group_name_H-M   'P 1'
#
loop_
_entity.id
_entity.type
_entity.pdbx_description
1 polymer ?
#
loop_
_entity_poly.entity_id
_entity_poly.type
_entity_poly.pdbx_seq_one_letter_code
_entity_poly.pdbx_strand_id
1 'polypeptide(L)'
;MALVTGGATGALAQVQGVDLNGRWLCVANCLGGVGSTAFITQYGTQLNVINDAGVPSSGWVEYPGRIWVAGAWQGAVYSPDGMTIQFDKGTIWQRPPEPPPPRRRR
;
A
#
# COMPACT_ATOMS: atom_id res chain seq x y z
N MET A 1 38.80 -8.43 15.80
CA MET A 1 37.67 -9.06 15.09
C MET A 1 36.41 -8.31 15.48
N ALA A 2 35.79 -7.57 14.56
CA ALA A 2 34.55 -6.84 14.81
C ALA A 2 33.37 -7.71 14.34
N LEU A 3 32.44 -8.01 15.25
CA LEU A 3 31.20 -8.73 14.96
C LEU A 3 30.23 -7.77 14.29
N VAL A 4 29.82 -8.09 13.07
CA VAL A 4 28.81 -7.34 12.31
C VAL A 4 27.44 -7.69 12.87
N THR A 5 26.74 -6.72 13.47
CA THR A 5 25.35 -6.89 13.88
C THR A 5 24.44 -6.77 12.66
N GLY A 6 24.03 -7.92 12.12
CA GLY A 6 22.97 -7.97 11.11
C GLY A 6 21.64 -7.56 11.71
N GLY A 7 21.19 -6.33 11.43
CA GLY A 7 19.81 -5.93 11.69
C GLY A 7 18.88 -6.68 10.73
N ALA A 8 18.03 -7.54 11.27
CA ALA A 8 16.93 -8.14 10.50
C ALA A 8 15.91 -7.04 10.20
N THR A 9 16.07 -6.33 9.08
CA THR A 9 14.93 -5.67 8.44
C THR A 9 14.01 -6.80 8.00
N GLY A 10 12.83 -6.89 8.62
CA GLY A 10 11.81 -7.88 8.25
C GLY A 10 11.66 -7.85 6.75
N ALA A 11 11.96 -8.98 6.10
CA ALA A 11 11.77 -9.13 4.67
C ALA A 11 10.29 -8.92 4.39
N LEU A 12 9.91 -7.70 4.03
CA LEU A 12 8.59 -7.42 3.48
C LEU A 12 8.54 -8.28 2.23
N ALA A 13 7.71 -9.30 2.26
CA ALA A 13 7.56 -10.23 1.17
C ALA A 13 6.87 -9.48 0.02
N GLN A 14 7.68 -8.74 -0.74
CA GLN A 14 7.27 -7.93 -1.87
C GLN A 14 7.25 -8.80 -3.10
N VAL A 15 6.14 -8.75 -3.83
CA VAL A 15 6.08 -9.39 -5.14
C VAL A 15 6.83 -8.49 -6.11
N GLN A 16 7.93 -9.01 -6.65
CA GLN A 16 8.76 -8.34 -7.67
C GLN A 16 9.35 -6.98 -7.26
N GLY A 17 9.61 -6.80 -5.97
CA GLY A 17 10.31 -5.60 -5.47
C GLY A 17 9.47 -4.33 -5.38
N VAL A 18 8.14 -4.44 -5.53
CA VAL A 18 7.22 -3.33 -5.25
C VAL A 18 6.63 -3.50 -3.86
N ASP A 19 6.82 -2.51 -2.99
CA ASP A 19 6.21 -2.46 -1.68
C ASP A 19 4.80 -1.89 -1.75
N LEU A 20 3.78 -2.69 -1.39
CA LEU A 20 2.42 -2.17 -1.20
C LEU A 20 2.10 -1.89 0.26
N ASN A 21 2.99 -2.25 1.21
CA ASN A 21 2.73 -2.09 2.63
C ASN A 21 2.58 -0.64 3.04
N GLY A 22 1.68 -0.39 3.99
CA GLY A 22 1.56 0.86 4.70
C GLY A 22 0.31 1.64 4.34
N ARG A 23 0.42 2.96 4.54
CA ARG A 23 -0.70 3.89 4.42
C ARG A 23 -0.85 4.41 2.99
N TRP A 24 -2.09 4.60 2.60
CA TRP A 24 -2.53 5.11 1.32
C TRP A 24 -3.58 6.21 1.53
N LEU A 25 -3.61 7.22 0.66
CA LEU A 25 -4.61 8.28 0.64
C LEU A 25 -5.45 8.13 -0.61
N CYS A 26 -6.77 8.17 -0.46
CA CYS A 26 -7.65 8.24 -1.60
C CYS A 26 -7.70 9.66 -2.16
N VAL A 27 -7.45 9.80 -3.47
CA VAL A 27 -7.38 11.10 -4.16
C VAL A 27 -8.49 11.28 -5.21
N ALA A 28 -9.14 10.20 -5.64
CA ALA A 28 -10.27 10.25 -6.57
C ALA A 28 -11.25 9.10 -6.32
N ASN A 29 -12.55 9.37 -6.52
CA ASN A 29 -13.66 8.40 -6.39
C ASN A 29 -13.62 7.62 -5.06
N CYS A 30 -13.46 8.35 -3.96
CA CYS A 30 -13.30 7.83 -2.62
C CYS A 30 -14.64 7.55 -1.96
N LEU A 31 -14.81 6.38 -1.35
CA LEU A 31 -15.96 6.05 -0.51
C LEU A 31 -15.98 6.87 0.77
N GLY A 32 -14.82 7.03 1.42
CA GLY A 32 -14.71 7.79 2.66
C GLY A 32 -14.57 9.31 2.47
N GLY A 33 -14.61 9.82 1.23
CA GLY A 33 -14.27 11.20 0.89
C GLY A 33 -12.80 11.39 0.50
N VAL A 34 -12.51 12.49 -0.20
CA VAL A 34 -11.15 12.79 -0.68
C VAL A 34 -10.22 13.06 0.50
N GLY A 35 -9.03 12.44 0.47
CA GLY A 35 -8.06 12.49 1.57
C GLY A 35 -8.25 11.41 2.63
N SER A 36 -9.30 10.58 2.51
CA SER A 36 -9.50 9.46 3.43
C SER A 36 -8.43 8.40 3.26
N THR A 37 -8.12 7.74 4.39
CA THR A 37 -6.95 6.90 4.52
C THR A 37 -7.32 5.43 4.35
N ALA A 38 -6.53 4.72 3.53
CA ALA A 38 -6.55 3.27 3.38
C ALA A 38 -5.24 2.67 3.89
N PHE A 39 -5.24 1.38 4.20
CA PHE A 39 -4.05 0.65 4.65
C PHE A 39 -3.94 -0.70 3.95
N ILE A 40 -2.72 -1.04 3.53
CA ILE A 40 -2.42 -2.35 2.98
C ILE A 40 -1.31 -2.98 3.83
N THR A 41 -1.48 -4.25 4.14
CA THR A 41 -0.42 -5.10 4.70
C THR A 41 -0.23 -6.29 3.78
N GLN A 42 1.00 -6.53 3.36
CA GLN A 42 1.35 -7.52 2.37
C GLN A 42 2.18 -8.65 2.99
N TYR A 43 1.77 -9.87 2.70
CA TYR A 43 2.41 -11.12 3.09
C TYR A 43 2.65 -11.96 1.83
N GLY A 44 3.69 -11.60 1.07
CA GLY A 44 3.97 -12.22 -0.22
C GLY A 44 2.91 -11.81 -1.23
N THR A 45 2.20 -12.79 -1.77
CA THR A 45 1.08 -12.55 -2.69
C THR A 45 -0.21 -12.22 -1.97
N GLN A 46 -0.35 -12.47 -0.66
CA GLN A 46 -1.56 -12.15 0.10
C GLN A 46 -1.52 -10.72 0.64
N LEU A 47 -2.70 -10.09 0.68
CA LEU A 47 -2.91 -8.73 1.11
C LEU A 47 -4.04 -8.66 2.14
N ASN A 48 -3.83 -7.92 3.21
CA ASN A 48 -4.89 -7.39 4.05
C ASN A 48 -5.07 -5.92 3.69
N VAL A 49 -6.30 -5.53 3.37
CA VAL A 49 -6.65 -4.21 2.87
C VAL A 49 -7.72 -3.61 3.78
N ILE A 50 -7.48 -2.43 4.32
CA ILE A 50 -8.50 -1.59 4.93
C ILE A 50 -8.76 -0.46 3.94
N ASN A 51 -9.98 -0.38 3.41
CA ASN A 51 -10.31 0.63 2.41
C ASN A 51 -10.41 2.04 3.03
N ASP A 52 -10.61 3.04 2.18
CA ASP A 52 -10.72 4.45 2.58
C ASP A 52 -11.99 4.77 3.37
N ALA A 53 -12.91 3.82 3.52
CA ALA A 53 -14.07 3.90 4.42
C ALA A 53 -13.86 3.11 5.74
N GLY A 54 -12.66 2.57 5.98
CA GLY A 54 -12.32 1.81 7.18
C GLY A 54 -12.83 0.36 7.18
N VAL A 55 -13.30 -0.15 6.04
CA VAL A 55 -13.81 -1.53 5.91
C VAL A 55 -12.64 -2.48 5.61
N PRO A 56 -12.40 -3.50 6.46
CA PRO A 56 -11.35 -4.49 6.23
C PRO A 56 -11.75 -5.50 5.15
N SER A 57 -10.76 -5.99 4.43
CA SER A 57 -10.90 -6.96 3.36
C SER A 57 -9.61 -7.72 3.11
N SER A 58 -9.72 -8.91 2.52
CA SER A 58 -8.58 -9.65 2.00
C SER A 58 -8.41 -9.37 0.51
N GLY A 59 -7.17 -9.48 0.05
CA GLY A 59 -6.81 -9.40 -1.35
C GLY A 59 -5.58 -10.23 -1.64
N TRP A 60 -5.18 -10.24 -2.90
CA TRP A 60 -3.96 -10.89 -3.33
C TRP A 60 -3.40 -10.23 -4.59
N VAL A 61 -2.11 -10.39 -4.82
CA VAL A 61 -1.47 -10.06 -6.09
C VAL A 61 -1.94 -11.10 -7.10
N GLU A 62 -2.69 -10.65 -8.10
CA GLU A 62 -3.23 -11.52 -9.16
C GLU A 62 -2.12 -11.85 -10.16
N TYR A 63 -1.38 -10.81 -10.57
CA TYR A 63 -0.15 -10.90 -11.36
C TYR A 63 0.65 -9.61 -11.18
N PRO A 64 1.94 -9.59 -11.57
CA PRO A 64 2.75 -8.38 -11.61
C PRO A 64 2.04 -7.11 -12.11
N GLY A 65 1.92 -6.11 -11.23
CA GLY A 65 1.26 -4.84 -11.52
C GLY A 65 -0.24 -4.83 -11.24
N ARG A 66 -0.86 -5.95 -10.84
CA ARG A 66 -2.30 -6.02 -10.51
C ARG A 66 -2.58 -6.80 -9.24
N ILE A 67 -3.50 -6.26 -8.45
CA ILE A 67 -4.03 -6.89 -7.24
C ILE A 67 -5.54 -7.12 -7.40
N TRP A 68 -6.06 -8.09 -6.68
CA TRP A 68 -7.49 -8.32 -6.50
C TRP A 68 -7.87 -8.04 -5.06
N VAL A 69 -8.97 -7.31 -4.84
CA VAL A 69 -9.49 -7.01 -3.50
C VAL A 69 -10.90 -7.59 -3.37
N ALA A 70 -11.02 -8.65 -2.56
CA ALA A 70 -12.24 -9.46 -2.50
C ALA A 70 -13.46 -8.66 -2.02
N GLY A 71 -13.31 -7.82 -0.99
CA GLY A 71 -14.40 -7.02 -0.43
C GLY A 71 -14.85 -5.87 -1.32
N ALA A 72 -14.01 -5.44 -2.27
CA ALA A 72 -14.38 -4.46 -3.27
C ALA A 72 -14.93 -5.10 -4.57
N TRP A 73 -14.81 -6.43 -4.68
CA TRP A 73 -15.13 -7.22 -5.87
C TRP A 73 -14.58 -6.60 -7.16
N GLN A 74 -13.30 -6.22 -7.12
CA GLN A 74 -12.61 -5.62 -8.26
C GLN A 74 -11.09 -5.81 -8.18
N GLY A 75 -10.45 -5.66 -9.33
CA GLY A 75 -9.01 -5.52 -9.41
C GLY A 75 -8.55 -4.08 -9.22
N ALA A 76 -7.25 -3.93 -9.03
CA ALA A 76 -6.57 -2.65 -9.07
C ALA A 76 -5.17 -2.81 -9.65
N VAL A 77 -4.75 -1.85 -10.46
CA VAL A 77 -3.41 -1.79 -11.02
C VAL A 77 -2.55 -0.89 -10.13
N TYR A 78 -1.37 -1.34 -9.75
CA TYR A 78 -0.41 -0.53 -9.01
C TYR A 78 0.74 -0.09 -9.91
N SER A 79 1.24 1.12 -9.69
CA SER A 79 2.36 1.66 -10.46
C SER A 79 3.67 0.93 -10.12
N PRO A 80 4.62 0.82 -11.07
CA PRO A 80 5.90 0.13 -10.84
C PRO A 80 6.75 0.74 -9.72
N ASP A 81 6.55 2.02 -9.43
CA ASP A 81 7.20 2.75 -8.33
C ASP A 81 6.49 2.55 -6.97
N GLY A 82 5.36 1.83 -6.92
CA GLY A 82 4.59 1.59 -5.70
C GLY A 82 3.93 2.85 -5.12
N MET A 83 3.76 3.89 -5.93
CA MET A 83 3.25 5.19 -5.49
C MET A 83 1.75 5.37 -5.68
N THR A 84 1.14 4.66 -6.63
CA THR A 84 -0.27 4.80 -7.00
C THR A 84 -0.93 3.43 -7.17
N ILE A 85 -2.18 3.32 -6.74
CA ILE A 85 -3.07 2.19 -7.02
C ILE A 85 -4.35 2.73 -7.65
N GLN A 86 -4.69 2.22 -8.83
CA GLN A 86 -5.92 2.56 -9.55
C GLN A 86 -6.83 1.34 -9.60
N PHE A 87 -8.00 1.46 -8.97
CA PHE A 87 -9.03 0.44 -8.99
C PHE A 87 -9.83 0.49 -10.29
N ASP A 88 -10.32 -0.67 -10.74
CA ASP A 88 -11.06 -0.77 -12.01
C ASP A 88 -12.34 0.11 -12.02
N LYS A 89 -12.97 0.36 -10.86
CA LYS A 89 -14.12 1.27 -10.71
C LYS A 89 -13.72 2.76 -10.61
N GLY A 90 -12.45 3.09 -10.80
CA GLY A 90 -11.94 4.45 -10.88
C GLY A 90 -11.47 5.08 -9.57
N THR A 91 -11.54 4.36 -8.43
CA THR A 91 -10.91 4.83 -7.18
C THR A 91 -9.39 4.88 -7.35
N ILE A 92 -8.77 5.96 -6.89
CA ILE A 92 -7.31 6.12 -6.96
C ILE A 92 -6.77 6.35 -5.56
N TRP A 93 -5.82 5.52 -5.17
CA TRP A 93 -5.04 5.66 -3.95
C TRP A 93 -3.61 6.05 -4.29
N GLN A 94 -3.04 6.96 -3.50
CA GLN A 94 -1.66 7.41 -3.62
C GLN A 94 -0.95 7.34 -2.29
N ARG A 95 0.37 7.18 -2.32
CA ARG A 95 1.19 7.30 -1.12
C ARG A 95 1.01 8.70 -0.51
N PRO A 96 0.81 8.82 0.82
CA PRO A 96 0.82 10.11 1.46
C PRO A 96 2.18 10.80 1.24
N PRO A 97 2.22 12.14 1.11
CA PRO A 97 3.48 12.86 1.04
C PRO A 97 4.32 12.56 2.28
N GLU A 98 5.61 12.33 2.09
CA GLU A 98 6.53 12.11 3.20
C GLU A 98 6.54 13.36 4.09
N PRO A 99 6.35 13.23 5.41
CA PRO A 99 6.41 14.39 6.30
C PRO A 99 7.81 15.02 6.22
N PRO A 100 7.91 16.36 6.23
CA PRO A 100 9.21 17.01 6.16
C PRO A 100 10.09 16.52 7.32
N PRO A 101 11.41 16.34 7.08
CA PRO A 101 12.30 15.85 8.12
C PRO A 101 12.19 16.76 9.35
N PRO A 102 12.18 16.20 10.57
CA PRO A 102 12.04 16.98 11.77
C PRO A 102 13.16 18.03 11.79
N ARG A 103 12.79 19.31 11.75
CA ARG A 103 13.75 20.41 11.90
C ARG A 103 14.38 20.24 13.26
N ARG A 104 15.65 19.80 13.30
CA ARG A 104 16.43 19.69 14.52
C ARG A 104 16.50 21.09 15.14
N ARG A 105 15.71 21.34 16.19
CA ARG A 105 15.86 22.59 16.98
C ARG A 105 17.27 22.56 17.55
N ARG A 106 18.09 23.53 17.14
CA ARG A 106 19.48 23.70 17.58
C ARG A 106 19.50 24.54 18.85
#